data_AF-A0A5J4IXT3-F1
#
_entry.id   AF-A0A5J4IXT3-F1
#
_cell.length_a   1.000
_cell.length_b   1.000
_cell.length_c   1.000
_cell.angle_alpha   90.00
_cell.angle_beta   90.00
_cell.angle_gamma   90.00
#
_symmetry.space_group_name_H-M   'P 1'
#
loop_
_entity.id
_entity.type
_entity.pdbx_description
1 polymer ?
#
loop_
_entity_poly.entity_id
_entity_poly.type
_entity_poly.pdbx_seq_one_letter_code
_entity_poly.pdbx_strand_id
1 'polypeptide(L)'
;MEITHIRKRDFTTKSFHLDKITAAVLKAMNVVNTGSEGEAQNVAISVYKALLERKESDESYIPTIEQVQDIVETKLMECGFPEVAKAYILYRDKRAQERKTDIFEKRISLKPYEYPQLYEYVPAIRHSYWIHTEFNFTSDIQDFKTRLNSVERSAIKNTMLAISQIEVAVKSFWGDLYQRMPKPEIGAVGSTFAESEVRHADAYSHLLEILGLNKEFKALKKKPVIMKRVQYLETALRNSKSEDNKEYAESVLLFSLFIEHVSLFSQFLIIMAFNKHKNMLKGISNVVEATSKEEQIHGDFGIELILILKNEHPEWFTPEYHSNIQELCRVAFEAEVDLVNWIFEDGELDFLPKNVISEFLKDRFNKSLVSIGVEKVFEVDEALVRETEWFDDEIIGTKHGDFFVKRSVNYSKRTQSITSDDLF
;
A
#
# COMPACT_ATOMS: atom_id res chain seq x y z
N MET A 1 -30.71 -27.94 20.50
CA MET A 1 -29.64 -27.07 19.95
C MET A 1 -30.01 -26.69 18.54
N GLU A 2 -29.71 -25.47 18.11
CA GLU A 2 -29.96 -25.01 16.73
C GLU A 2 -28.72 -24.33 16.15
N ILE A 3 -28.52 -24.51 14.85
CA ILE A 3 -27.55 -23.74 14.06
C ILE A 3 -28.25 -22.45 13.62
N THR A 4 -27.93 -21.34 14.29
CA THR A 4 -28.54 -20.03 13.99
C THR A 4 -27.76 -19.23 12.95
N HIS A 5 -26.46 -19.50 12.82
CA HIS A 5 -25.55 -18.70 12.01
C HIS A 5 -24.62 -19.57 11.15
N ILE A 6 -24.18 -19.00 10.03
CA ILE A 6 -23.19 -19.56 9.11
C ILE A 6 -22.11 -18.52 8.82
N ARG A 7 -20.84 -18.94 8.82
CA ARG A 7 -19.71 -18.11 8.43
C ARG A 7 -19.48 -18.18 6.92
N LYS A 8 -19.54 -17.03 6.26
CA LYS A 8 -19.28 -16.87 4.84
C LYS A 8 -17.79 -16.92 4.51
N ARG A 9 -17.48 -16.96 3.21
CA ARG A 9 -16.12 -16.97 2.66
C ARG A 9 -15.35 -15.66 2.94
N ASP A 10 -16.08 -14.55 3.08
CA ASP A 10 -15.56 -13.24 3.49
C ASP A 10 -15.46 -13.10 5.02
N PHE A 11 -15.52 -14.22 5.76
CA PHE A 11 -15.56 -14.31 7.22
C PHE A 11 -16.76 -13.62 7.91
N THR A 12 -17.68 -13.02 7.16
CA THR A 12 -18.91 -12.44 7.72
C THR A 12 -19.86 -13.53 8.20
N THR A 13 -20.65 -13.23 9.23
CA THR A 13 -21.64 -14.17 9.76
C THR A 13 -23.04 -13.78 9.28
N LYS A 14 -23.81 -14.75 8.79
CA LYS A 14 -25.23 -14.55 8.40
C LYS A 14 -26.13 -15.60 9.04
N SER A 15 -27.43 -15.32 9.10
CA SER A 15 -28.45 -16.29 9.52
C SER A 15 -28.42 -17.55 8.64
N PHE A 16 -28.46 -18.70 9.31
CA PHE A 16 -28.52 -20.01 8.65
C PHE A 16 -29.94 -20.27 8.16
N HIS A 17 -30.08 -20.74 6.92
CA HIS A 17 -31.37 -21.12 6.33
C HIS A 17 -31.22 -22.45 5.59
N LEU A 18 -31.96 -23.47 6.05
CA LEU A 18 -31.93 -24.82 5.48
C LEU A 18 -32.36 -24.84 4.01
N ASP A 19 -33.32 -23.99 3.63
CA ASP A 19 -33.87 -23.89 2.28
C ASP A 19 -32.79 -23.59 1.23
N LYS A 20 -31.71 -22.90 1.61
CA LYS A 20 -30.59 -22.63 0.70
C LYS A 20 -29.81 -23.90 0.35
N ILE A 21 -29.70 -24.85 1.27
CA ILE A 21 -29.06 -26.14 1.04
C ILE A 21 -29.98 -26.99 0.17
N THR A 22 -31.28 -27.05 0.51
CA THR A 22 -32.30 -27.75 -0.30
C THR A 22 -32.29 -27.26 -1.74
N ALA A 23 -32.31 -25.94 -1.95
CA ALA A 23 -32.30 -25.35 -3.30
C ALA A 23 -30.99 -25.63 -4.06
N ALA A 24 -29.84 -25.69 -3.37
CA ALA A 24 -28.57 -26.03 -4.01
C ALA A 24 -28.54 -27.50 -4.45
N VAL A 25 -29.02 -28.42 -3.60
CA VAL A 25 -29.13 -29.85 -3.92
C VAL A 25 -30.12 -30.09 -5.05
N LEU A 26 -31.30 -29.47 -5.00
CA LEU A 26 -32.33 -29.60 -6.03
C LEU A 26 -31.81 -29.12 -7.40
N LYS A 27 -31.05 -28.01 -7.42
CA LYS A 27 -30.40 -27.55 -8.67
C LYS A 27 -29.45 -28.60 -9.24
N ALA A 28 -28.66 -29.28 -8.41
CA ALA A 28 -27.77 -30.34 -8.87
C ALA A 28 -28.55 -31.57 -9.36
N MET A 29 -29.61 -31.97 -8.64
CA MET A 29 -30.52 -33.05 -9.04
C MET A 29 -31.16 -32.79 -10.41
N ASN A 30 -31.62 -31.57 -10.65
CA ASN A 30 -32.21 -31.16 -11.93
C ASN A 30 -31.20 -31.20 -13.10
N VAL A 31 -29.93 -30.88 -12.86
CA VAL A 31 -28.89 -30.93 -13.91
C VAL A 31 -28.68 -32.35 -14.44
N VAL A 32 -28.78 -33.35 -13.57
CA VAL A 32 -28.64 -34.77 -13.94
C VAL A 32 -29.98 -35.48 -14.15
N ASN A 33 -31.09 -34.73 -14.15
CA ASN A 33 -32.47 -35.25 -14.24
C ASN A 33 -32.74 -36.42 -13.28
N THR A 34 -32.17 -36.37 -12.08
CA THR A 34 -32.25 -37.45 -11.08
C THR A 34 -32.58 -36.85 -9.71
N GLY A 35 -33.67 -37.31 -9.11
CA GLY A 35 -34.14 -36.88 -7.79
C GLY A 35 -35.33 -35.89 -7.84
N SER A 36 -35.97 -35.73 -6.69
CA SER A 36 -37.16 -34.90 -6.46
C SER A 36 -36.92 -33.87 -5.35
N GLU A 37 -37.81 -32.89 -5.24
CA GLU A 37 -37.72 -31.87 -4.16
C GLU A 37 -37.75 -32.49 -2.76
N GLY A 38 -38.53 -33.56 -2.56
CA GLY A 38 -38.56 -34.31 -1.29
C GLY A 38 -37.22 -34.99 -0.98
N GLU A 39 -36.53 -35.53 -1.98
CA GLU A 39 -35.20 -36.14 -1.80
C GLU A 39 -34.14 -35.08 -1.53
N ALA A 40 -34.20 -33.92 -2.21
CA ALA A 40 -33.33 -32.79 -1.92
C ALA A 40 -33.51 -32.29 -0.47
N GLN A 41 -34.76 -32.25 0.01
CA GLN A 41 -35.06 -31.87 1.39
C GLN A 41 -34.53 -32.92 2.39
N ASN A 42 -34.66 -34.22 2.09
CA ASN A 42 -34.09 -35.28 2.92
C ASN A 42 -32.57 -35.18 3.04
N VAL A 43 -31.87 -34.91 1.93
CA VAL A 43 -30.42 -34.67 1.94
C VAL A 43 -30.09 -33.44 2.78
N ALA A 44 -30.82 -32.33 2.61
CA ALA A 44 -30.59 -31.12 3.41
C ALA A 44 -30.80 -31.36 4.91
N ILE A 45 -31.83 -32.12 5.30
CA ILE A 45 -32.06 -32.53 6.69
C ILE A 45 -30.91 -33.39 7.21
N SER A 46 -30.38 -34.30 6.40
CA SER A 46 -29.21 -35.12 6.77
C SER A 46 -27.95 -34.25 7.00
N VAL A 47 -27.74 -33.25 6.15
CA VAL A 47 -26.66 -32.25 6.33
C VAL A 47 -26.86 -31.48 7.62
N TYR A 48 -28.09 -31.03 7.92
CA TYR A 48 -28.40 -30.30 9.15
C TYR A 48 -28.14 -31.14 10.40
N LYS A 49 -28.48 -32.43 10.39
CA LYS A 49 -28.17 -33.37 11.49
C LYS A 49 -26.66 -33.49 11.71
N ALA A 50 -25.87 -33.68 10.66
CA ALA A 50 -24.41 -33.75 10.77
C ALA A 50 -23.79 -32.44 11.31
N LEU A 51 -24.39 -31.28 11.00
CA LEU A 51 -23.96 -29.99 11.56
C LEU A 51 -24.31 -29.86 13.05
N LEU A 52 -25.47 -30.38 13.46
CA LEU A 52 -25.88 -30.39 14.87
C LEU A 52 -24.97 -31.29 15.71
N GLU A 53 -24.63 -32.49 15.23
CA GLU A 53 -23.69 -33.41 15.90
C GLU A 53 -22.35 -32.74 16.18
N ARG A 54 -21.83 -31.95 15.22
CA ARG A 54 -20.60 -31.17 15.42
C ARG A 54 -20.78 -30.06 16.46
N LYS A 55 -21.94 -29.41 16.50
CA LYS A 55 -22.23 -28.38 17.52
C LYS A 55 -22.39 -28.97 18.91
N GLU A 56 -22.90 -30.20 19.02
CA GLU A 56 -22.96 -30.91 20.30
C GLU A 56 -21.56 -31.20 20.86
N SER A 57 -20.57 -31.40 19.99
CA SER A 57 -19.17 -31.58 20.42
C SER A 57 -18.43 -30.27 20.76
N ASP A 58 -18.87 -29.13 20.22
CA ASP A 58 -18.29 -27.80 20.45
C ASP A 58 -19.40 -26.74 20.46
N GLU A 59 -19.72 -26.21 21.64
CA GLU A 59 -20.78 -25.21 21.82
C GLU A 59 -20.52 -23.93 21.00
N SER A 60 -19.24 -23.58 20.79
CA SER A 60 -18.80 -22.39 20.05
C SER A 60 -18.78 -22.57 18.53
N TYR A 61 -19.11 -23.78 18.04
CA TYR A 61 -19.06 -24.11 16.62
C TYR A 61 -20.04 -23.26 15.79
N ILE A 62 -19.48 -22.64 14.75
CA ILE A 62 -20.21 -21.96 13.67
C ILE A 62 -19.74 -22.55 12.34
N PRO A 63 -20.63 -23.21 11.57
CA PRO A 63 -20.22 -23.84 10.32
C PRO A 63 -19.83 -22.82 9.26
N THR A 64 -18.82 -23.16 8.46
CA THR A 64 -18.43 -22.39 7.26
C THR A 64 -19.20 -22.86 6.02
N ILE A 65 -19.28 -22.01 4.99
CA ILE A 65 -19.85 -22.42 3.70
C ILE A 65 -19.15 -23.66 3.13
N GLU A 66 -17.82 -23.73 3.18
CA GLU A 66 -17.07 -24.89 2.66
C GLU A 66 -17.40 -26.16 3.45
N GLN A 67 -17.45 -26.09 4.79
CA GLN A 67 -17.84 -27.24 5.62
C GLN A 67 -19.25 -27.73 5.30
N VAL A 68 -20.20 -26.82 5.04
CA VAL A 68 -21.54 -27.21 4.59
C VAL A 68 -21.49 -27.91 3.23
N GLN A 69 -20.70 -27.40 2.29
CA GLN A 69 -20.56 -27.99 0.95
C GLN A 69 -19.91 -29.38 1.00
N ASP A 70 -18.86 -29.57 1.81
CA ASP A 70 -18.21 -30.88 1.99
C ASP A 70 -19.18 -31.93 2.58
N ILE A 71 -20.02 -31.53 3.53
CA ILE A 71 -21.04 -32.41 4.11
C ILE A 71 -22.13 -32.73 3.07
N VAL A 72 -22.55 -31.75 2.25
CA VAL A 72 -23.51 -31.98 1.15
C VAL A 72 -22.98 -33.03 0.19
N GLU A 73 -21.72 -32.96 -0.22
CA GLU A 73 -21.09 -33.93 -1.12
C GLU A 73 -21.09 -35.34 -0.52
N THR A 74 -20.70 -35.44 0.75
CA THR A 74 -20.69 -36.70 1.49
C THR A 74 -22.10 -37.29 1.60
N LYS A 75 -23.09 -36.47 1.98
CA LYS A 75 -24.48 -36.93 2.15
C LYS A 75 -25.15 -37.28 0.82
N LEU A 76 -24.80 -36.62 -0.28
CA LEU A 76 -25.28 -37.02 -1.61
C LEU A 76 -24.78 -38.42 -2.00
N MET A 77 -23.53 -38.75 -1.66
CA MET A 77 -22.98 -40.10 -1.87
C MET A 77 -23.67 -41.13 -0.96
N GLU A 78 -23.81 -40.84 0.34
CA GLU A 78 -24.46 -41.75 1.31
C GLU A 78 -25.95 -42.01 0.99
N CYS A 79 -26.68 -41.00 0.51
CA CYS A 79 -28.09 -41.11 0.15
C CYS A 79 -28.33 -41.80 -1.19
N GLY A 80 -27.29 -42.32 -1.85
CA GLY A 80 -27.43 -43.08 -3.10
C GLY A 80 -27.54 -42.23 -4.37
N PHE A 81 -27.06 -40.99 -4.34
CA PHE A 81 -27.05 -40.08 -5.50
C PHE A 81 -25.61 -39.76 -5.99
N PRO A 82 -24.79 -40.76 -6.39
CA PRO A 82 -23.40 -40.53 -6.77
C PRO A 82 -23.24 -39.64 -8.01
N GLU A 83 -24.17 -39.75 -8.98
CA GLU A 83 -24.16 -38.89 -10.18
C GLU A 83 -24.46 -37.42 -9.84
N VAL A 84 -25.40 -37.17 -8.90
CA VAL A 84 -25.69 -35.83 -8.39
C VAL A 84 -24.50 -35.28 -7.62
N ALA A 85 -23.87 -36.10 -6.78
CA ALA A 85 -22.67 -35.72 -6.02
C ALA A 85 -21.54 -35.28 -6.96
N LYS A 86 -21.26 -36.07 -8.01
CA LYS A 86 -20.25 -35.74 -9.02
C LYS A 86 -20.57 -34.42 -9.74
N ALA A 87 -21.81 -34.22 -10.17
CA ALA A 87 -22.24 -32.97 -10.81
C ALA A 87 -22.13 -31.76 -9.86
N TYR A 88 -22.45 -31.96 -8.58
CA TYR A 88 -22.33 -30.94 -7.55
C TYR A 88 -20.85 -30.53 -7.34
N ILE A 89 -19.95 -31.51 -7.19
CA ILE A 89 -18.50 -31.29 -7.05
C ILE A 89 -17.96 -30.52 -8.24
N LEU A 90 -18.23 -30.99 -9.47
CA LEU A 90 -17.77 -30.32 -10.69
C LEU A 90 -18.30 -28.89 -10.81
N TYR A 91 -19.56 -28.65 -10.44
CA TYR A 91 -20.13 -27.31 -10.43
C TYR A 91 -19.46 -26.42 -9.37
N ARG A 92 -19.21 -26.95 -8.17
CA ARG A 92 -18.50 -26.25 -7.08
C ARG A 92 -17.11 -25.83 -7.54
N ASP A 93 -16.36 -26.76 -8.12
CA ASP A 93 -15.00 -26.54 -8.61
C ASP A 93 -14.97 -25.54 -9.75
N LYS A 94 -15.87 -25.69 -10.74
CA LYS A 94 -16.01 -24.72 -11.84
C LYS A 94 -16.32 -23.32 -11.31
N ARG A 95 -17.25 -23.21 -10.35
CA ARG A 95 -17.58 -21.93 -9.73
C ARG A 95 -16.45 -21.38 -8.87
N ALA A 96 -15.62 -22.23 -8.28
CA ALA A 96 -14.42 -21.81 -7.56
C ALA A 96 -13.39 -21.24 -8.53
N GLN A 97 -13.18 -21.88 -9.69
CA GLN A 97 -12.32 -21.38 -10.76
C GLN A 97 -12.85 -20.05 -11.33
N GLU A 98 -14.15 -19.94 -11.62
CA GLU A 98 -14.77 -18.68 -12.10
C GLU A 98 -14.70 -17.53 -11.09
N ARG A 99 -14.46 -17.83 -9.80
CA ARG A 99 -14.28 -16.81 -8.75
C ARG A 99 -12.82 -16.46 -8.50
N LYS A 100 -11.87 -17.22 -9.05
CA LYS A 100 -10.46 -16.85 -8.96
C LYS A 100 -10.29 -15.55 -9.73
N THR A 101 -9.84 -14.53 -9.04
CA THR A 101 -9.39 -13.30 -9.64
C THR A 101 -7.97 -13.48 -10.13
N ASP A 102 -7.66 -12.81 -11.23
CA ASP A 102 -6.30 -12.64 -11.73
C ASP A 102 -6.14 -11.15 -11.98
N ILE A 103 -5.25 -10.51 -11.21
CA ILE A 103 -5.02 -9.07 -11.25
C ILE A 103 -4.47 -8.60 -12.61
N PHE A 104 -3.82 -9.50 -13.36
CA PHE A 104 -3.26 -9.23 -14.69
C PHE A 104 -4.28 -9.46 -15.82
N GLU A 105 -5.37 -10.19 -15.57
CA GLU A 105 -6.41 -10.41 -16.58
C GLU A 105 -7.29 -9.16 -16.78
N LYS A 106 -7.49 -8.75 -18.03
CA LYS A 106 -8.32 -7.57 -18.35
C LYS A 106 -9.79 -7.80 -18.03
N ARG A 107 -10.36 -6.91 -17.22
CA ARG A 107 -11.80 -6.81 -17.02
C ARG A 107 -12.39 -5.68 -17.86
N ILE A 108 -13.33 -6.01 -18.75
CA ILE A 108 -14.01 -5.04 -19.61
C ILE A 108 -15.08 -4.25 -18.85
N SER A 109 -15.82 -4.91 -17.95
CA SER A 109 -16.88 -4.27 -17.18
C SER A 109 -16.32 -3.38 -16.07
N LEU A 110 -16.87 -2.17 -15.93
CA LEU A 110 -16.48 -1.26 -14.85
C LEU A 110 -16.85 -1.82 -13.48
N LYS A 111 -18.07 -2.37 -13.35
CA LYS A 111 -18.61 -2.92 -12.09
C LYS A 111 -19.14 -4.35 -12.29
N PRO A 112 -19.21 -5.17 -11.22
CA PRO A 112 -18.65 -4.91 -9.88
C PRO A 112 -17.11 -4.88 -9.91
N TYR A 113 -16.50 -4.25 -8.89
CA TYR A 113 -15.04 -4.30 -8.71
C TYR A 113 -14.64 -5.67 -8.15
N GLU A 114 -13.50 -6.18 -8.61
CA GLU A 114 -12.88 -7.40 -8.08
C GLU A 114 -12.08 -7.08 -6.81
N TYR A 115 -11.48 -5.89 -6.77
CA TYR A 115 -10.71 -5.39 -5.63
C TYR A 115 -11.28 -4.05 -5.14
N PRO A 116 -12.51 -4.02 -4.60
CA PRO A 116 -13.16 -2.76 -4.20
C PRO A 116 -12.36 -1.96 -3.17
N GLN A 117 -11.60 -2.64 -2.30
CA GLN A 117 -10.75 -2.01 -1.29
C GLN A 117 -9.63 -1.16 -1.89
N LEU A 118 -9.11 -1.51 -3.08
CA LEU A 118 -8.12 -0.70 -3.78
C LEU A 118 -8.68 0.65 -4.23
N TYR A 119 -10.00 0.76 -4.42
CA TYR A 119 -10.58 2.03 -4.82
C TYR A 119 -10.54 3.08 -3.71
N GLU A 120 -10.40 2.68 -2.44
CA GLU A 120 -10.35 3.59 -1.28
C GLU A 120 -9.11 4.51 -1.28
N TYR A 121 -8.06 4.15 -2.03
CA TYR A 121 -6.88 5.00 -2.22
C TYR A 121 -7.18 6.25 -3.07
N VAL A 122 -8.19 6.21 -3.94
CA VAL A 122 -8.63 7.39 -4.73
C VAL A 122 -9.17 8.50 -3.83
N PRO A 123 -10.19 8.28 -2.97
CA PRO A 123 -10.65 9.31 -2.04
C PRO A 123 -9.59 9.67 -0.99
N ALA A 124 -8.67 8.77 -0.62
CA ALA A 124 -7.56 9.10 0.27
C ALA A 124 -6.67 10.20 -0.32
N ILE A 125 -6.21 10.06 -1.57
CA ILE A 125 -5.43 11.12 -2.25
C ILE A 125 -6.25 12.39 -2.48
N ARG A 126 -7.54 12.27 -2.81
CA ARG A 126 -8.42 13.46 -2.93
C ARG A 126 -8.54 14.21 -1.61
N HIS A 127 -8.42 13.52 -0.48
CA HIS A 127 -8.46 14.14 0.84
C HIS A 127 -7.13 14.81 1.20
N SER A 128 -6.00 14.23 0.81
CA SER A 128 -4.67 14.80 1.02
C SER A 128 -4.29 15.87 0.00
N TYR A 129 -5.05 16.03 -1.08
CA TYR A 129 -4.75 16.93 -2.20
C TYR A 129 -4.27 18.32 -1.76
N TRP A 130 -3.13 18.74 -2.30
CA TRP A 130 -2.47 20.02 -2.00
C TRP A 130 -1.69 20.52 -3.22
N ILE A 131 -1.49 21.82 -3.33
CA ILE A 131 -0.58 22.43 -4.31
C ILE A 131 0.38 23.39 -3.61
N HIS A 132 1.63 23.47 -4.06
CA HIS A 132 2.66 24.24 -3.36
C HIS A 132 2.33 25.74 -3.22
N THR A 133 1.48 26.28 -4.10
CA THR A 133 1.02 27.68 -4.08
C THR A 133 0.07 28.01 -2.93
N GLU A 134 -0.43 26.99 -2.22
CA GLU A 134 -1.23 27.16 -0.99
C GLU A 134 -0.35 27.49 0.24
N PHE A 135 0.96 27.26 0.16
CA PHE A 135 1.92 27.51 1.24
C PHE A 135 2.70 28.81 1.04
N ASN A 136 3.20 29.38 2.14
CA ASN A 136 4.03 30.58 2.13
C ASN A 136 5.46 30.25 2.58
N PHE A 137 6.43 30.56 1.73
CA PHE A 137 7.85 30.26 1.95
C PHE A 137 8.69 31.49 2.30
N THR A 138 8.07 32.65 2.55
CA THR A 138 8.81 33.91 2.78
C THR A 138 9.71 33.82 4.02
N SER A 139 9.19 33.26 5.12
CA SER A 139 9.97 32.99 6.33
C SER A 139 11.11 32.02 6.08
N ASP A 140 10.87 31.02 5.26
CA ASP A 140 11.76 29.90 5.01
C ASP A 140 12.97 30.34 4.20
N ILE A 141 12.76 31.22 3.21
CA ILE A 141 13.85 31.87 2.47
C ILE A 141 14.73 32.69 3.43
N GLN A 142 14.12 33.43 4.37
CA GLN A 142 14.86 34.22 5.34
C GLN A 142 15.63 33.34 6.33
N ASP A 143 14.99 32.27 6.83
CA ASP A 143 15.59 31.27 7.71
C ASP A 143 16.82 30.67 7.02
N PHE A 144 16.64 30.16 5.80
CA PHE A 144 17.68 29.53 5.02
C PHE A 144 18.82 30.48 4.68
N LYS A 145 18.54 31.74 4.36
CA LYS A 145 19.57 32.72 3.97
C LYS A 145 20.31 33.33 5.16
N THR A 146 19.69 33.49 6.32
CA THR A 146 20.26 34.32 7.39
C THR A 146 20.29 33.69 8.78
N ARG A 147 19.36 32.78 9.12
CA ARG A 147 19.23 32.28 10.49
C ARG A 147 19.88 30.91 10.70
N LEU A 148 19.87 30.04 9.69
CA LEU A 148 20.60 28.77 9.74
C LEU A 148 22.11 29.02 9.77
N ASN A 149 22.81 28.33 10.68
CA ASN A 149 24.27 28.30 10.67
C ASN A 149 24.80 27.51 9.45
N SER A 150 26.12 27.46 9.25
CA SER A 150 26.71 26.79 8.08
C SER A 150 26.40 25.28 8.03
N VAL A 151 26.45 24.59 9.16
CA VAL A 151 26.18 23.15 9.28
C VAL A 151 24.72 22.87 8.95
N GLU A 152 23.81 23.58 9.60
CA GLU A 152 22.36 23.46 9.41
C GLU A 152 21.93 23.76 7.98
N ARG A 153 22.50 24.81 7.39
CA ARG A 153 22.21 25.19 6.02
C ARG A 153 22.70 24.13 5.03
N SER A 154 23.88 23.54 5.28
CA SER A 154 24.40 22.45 4.46
C SER A 154 23.51 21.22 4.54
N ALA A 155 23.07 20.84 5.74
CA ALA A 155 22.14 19.74 5.95
C ALA A 155 20.81 19.96 5.22
N ILE A 156 20.18 21.13 5.38
CA ILE A 156 18.91 21.45 4.69
C ILE A 156 19.09 21.47 3.17
N LYS A 157 20.16 22.08 2.68
CA LYS A 157 20.48 22.13 1.25
C LYS A 157 20.65 20.73 0.66
N ASN A 158 21.46 19.88 1.29
CA ASN A 158 21.69 18.51 0.82
C ASN A 158 20.40 17.66 0.92
N THR A 159 19.60 17.86 1.97
CA THR A 159 18.30 17.21 2.14
C THR A 159 17.32 17.60 1.02
N MET A 160 17.21 18.90 0.71
CA MET A 160 16.37 19.37 -0.41
C MET A 160 16.82 18.80 -1.75
N LEU A 161 18.13 18.77 -2.00
CA LEU A 161 18.69 18.18 -3.22
C LEU A 161 18.38 16.67 -3.33
N ALA A 162 18.45 15.94 -2.22
CA ALA A 162 18.14 14.51 -2.16
C ALA A 162 16.66 14.22 -2.44
N ILE A 163 15.74 15.01 -1.88
CA ILE A 163 14.30 14.87 -2.16
C ILE A 163 14.03 15.17 -3.64
N SER A 164 14.51 16.32 -4.14
CA SER A 164 14.29 16.72 -5.52
C SER A 164 14.87 15.74 -6.54
N GLN A 165 15.89 14.95 -6.19
CA GLN A 165 16.45 13.95 -7.10
C GLN A 165 15.45 12.86 -7.47
N ILE A 166 14.56 12.52 -6.53
CA ILE A 166 13.49 11.55 -6.74
C ILE A 166 12.25 12.24 -7.30
N GLU A 167 11.83 13.35 -6.67
CA GLU A 167 10.55 14.00 -6.96
C GLU A 167 10.51 14.74 -8.30
N VAL A 168 11.65 15.27 -8.76
CA VAL A 168 11.73 15.97 -10.05
C VAL A 168 11.99 14.97 -11.20
N ALA A 169 12.18 13.69 -10.89
CA ALA A 169 12.23 12.64 -11.90
C ALA A 169 10.81 12.25 -12.34
N VAL A 170 10.63 11.90 -13.61
CA VAL A 170 9.32 11.50 -14.14
C VAL A 170 8.91 10.16 -13.54
N LYS A 171 8.03 10.17 -12.52
CA LYS A 171 7.45 8.96 -11.92
C LYS A 171 6.28 8.43 -12.76
N SER A 172 6.56 7.89 -13.95
CA SER A 172 5.49 7.31 -14.81
C SER A 172 4.93 5.98 -14.28
N PHE A 173 5.61 5.36 -13.30
CA PHE A 173 5.30 4.03 -12.79
C PHE A 173 3.82 3.84 -12.44
N TRP A 174 3.25 4.74 -11.61
CA TRP A 174 1.84 4.64 -11.22
C TRP A 174 0.86 4.83 -12.38
N GLY A 175 1.17 5.75 -13.30
CA GLY A 175 0.35 6.01 -14.48
C GLY A 175 0.33 4.84 -15.47
N ASP A 176 1.42 4.07 -15.52
CA ASP A 176 1.56 2.92 -16.41
C ASP A 176 0.98 1.61 -15.82
N LEU A 177 0.57 1.60 -14.54
CA LEU A 177 0.12 0.41 -13.83
C LEU A 177 -1.04 -0.33 -14.54
N TYR A 178 -1.98 0.40 -15.15
CA TYR A 178 -3.12 -0.18 -15.87
C TYR A 178 -2.71 -1.00 -17.11
N GLN A 179 -1.52 -0.78 -17.65
CA GLN A 179 -1.01 -1.54 -18.80
C GLN A 179 -0.73 -2.99 -18.41
N ARG A 180 -0.35 -3.25 -17.16
CA ARG A 180 -0.01 -4.58 -16.62
C ARG A 180 -1.12 -5.15 -15.75
N MET A 181 -1.80 -4.31 -14.96
CA MET A 181 -2.92 -4.68 -14.11
C MET A 181 -4.22 -4.02 -14.62
N PRO A 182 -4.80 -4.51 -15.73
CA PRO A 182 -5.90 -3.88 -16.46
C PRO A 182 -7.27 -3.99 -15.76
N LYS A 183 -7.35 -3.53 -14.51
CA LYS A 183 -8.55 -3.44 -13.69
C LYS A 183 -8.98 -1.97 -13.56
N PRO A 184 -10.25 -1.61 -13.82
CA PRO A 184 -10.72 -0.23 -13.74
C PRO A 184 -10.42 0.48 -12.40
N GLU A 185 -10.55 -0.22 -11.28
CA GLU A 185 -10.25 0.29 -9.94
C GLU A 185 -8.75 0.59 -9.76
N ILE A 186 -7.86 -0.23 -10.32
CA ILE A 186 -6.41 -0.02 -10.29
C ILE A 186 -6.03 1.16 -11.21
N GLY A 187 -6.63 1.23 -12.40
CA GLY A 187 -6.40 2.35 -13.32
C GLY A 187 -6.84 3.70 -12.75
N ALA A 188 -7.92 3.71 -11.95
CA ALA A 188 -8.36 4.91 -11.23
C ALA A 188 -7.33 5.36 -10.17
N VAL A 189 -6.77 4.43 -9.40
CA VAL A 189 -5.69 4.73 -8.44
C VAL A 189 -4.45 5.21 -9.16
N GLY A 190 -3.97 4.47 -10.16
CA GLY A 190 -2.76 4.82 -10.92
C GLY A 190 -2.82 6.20 -11.56
N SER A 191 -3.97 6.59 -12.12
CA SER A 191 -4.18 7.94 -12.67
C SER A 191 -4.20 9.03 -11.59
N THR A 192 -4.75 8.71 -10.41
CA THR A 192 -4.83 9.64 -9.28
C THR A 192 -3.44 9.85 -8.66
N PHE A 193 -2.66 8.79 -8.51
CA PHE A 193 -1.27 8.86 -8.03
C PHE A 193 -0.39 9.60 -9.03
N ALA A 194 -0.51 9.28 -10.33
CA ALA A 194 0.25 9.98 -11.38
C ALA A 194 0.02 11.50 -11.36
N GLU A 195 -1.19 11.97 -11.05
CA GLU A 195 -1.45 13.41 -10.88
C GLU A 195 -0.79 13.96 -9.61
N SER A 196 -0.83 13.22 -8.49
CA SER A 196 -0.15 13.66 -7.26
C SER A 196 1.35 13.86 -7.44
N GLU A 197 1.97 13.01 -8.26
CA GLU A 197 3.39 13.10 -8.61
C GLU A 197 3.75 14.35 -9.39
N VAL A 198 2.82 14.85 -10.22
CA VAL A 198 2.99 16.15 -10.88
C VAL A 198 3.05 17.27 -9.84
N ARG A 199 2.16 17.22 -8.84
CA ARG A 199 2.12 18.23 -7.76
C ARG A 199 3.38 18.19 -6.90
N HIS A 200 3.92 17.00 -6.63
CA HIS A 200 5.18 16.84 -5.90
C HIS A 200 6.35 17.43 -6.70
N ALA A 201 6.49 17.05 -7.98
CA ALA A 201 7.52 17.55 -8.86
C ALA A 201 7.50 19.08 -8.95
N ASP A 202 6.31 19.68 -9.14
CA ASP A 202 6.12 21.13 -9.18
C ASP A 202 6.55 21.80 -7.87
N ALA A 203 6.16 21.22 -6.73
CA ALA A 203 6.52 21.74 -5.41
C ALA A 203 8.03 21.77 -5.18
N TYR A 204 8.71 20.65 -5.40
CA TYR A 204 10.16 20.55 -5.16
C TYR A 204 10.97 21.32 -6.21
N SER A 205 10.49 21.40 -7.45
CA SER A 205 11.04 22.31 -8.47
C SER A 205 10.96 23.78 -8.02
N HIS A 206 9.80 24.21 -7.50
CA HIS A 206 9.63 25.55 -6.96
C HIS A 206 10.54 25.84 -5.77
N LEU A 207 10.68 24.88 -4.84
CA LEU A 207 11.57 25.01 -3.68
C LEU A 207 13.04 25.15 -4.10
N LEU A 208 13.50 24.40 -5.12
CA LEU A 208 14.85 24.58 -5.68
C LEU A 208 15.07 25.99 -6.23
N GLU A 209 14.07 26.55 -6.91
CA GLU A 209 14.13 27.90 -7.48
C GLU A 209 14.27 28.97 -6.39
N ILE A 210 13.34 28.99 -5.41
CA ILE A 210 13.30 30.06 -4.40
C ILE A 210 14.48 30.01 -3.42
N LEU A 211 15.05 28.82 -3.20
CA LEU A 211 16.26 28.62 -2.39
C LEU A 211 17.56 28.85 -3.19
N GLY A 212 17.49 28.95 -4.52
CA GLY A 212 18.62 29.20 -5.40
C GLY A 212 19.51 27.97 -5.64
N LEU A 213 18.95 26.76 -5.56
CA LEU A 213 19.69 25.48 -5.56
C LEU A 213 19.81 24.84 -6.95
N ASN A 214 19.24 25.43 -7.99
CA ASN A 214 19.24 24.89 -9.36
C ASN A 214 20.63 24.50 -9.90
N LYS A 215 21.68 25.28 -9.61
CA LYS A 215 23.04 24.99 -10.06
C LYS A 215 23.59 23.73 -9.37
N GLU A 216 23.33 23.60 -8.08
CA GLU A 216 23.76 22.45 -7.28
C GLU A 216 22.99 21.19 -7.71
N PHE A 217 21.70 21.32 -7.96
CA PHE A 217 20.86 20.23 -8.47
C PHE A 217 21.37 19.69 -9.82
N LYS A 218 21.73 20.56 -10.77
CA LYS A 218 22.33 20.14 -12.06
C LYS A 218 23.66 19.39 -11.89
N ALA A 219 24.42 19.70 -10.84
CA ALA A 219 25.68 19.03 -10.54
C ALA A 219 25.51 17.77 -9.68
N LEU A 220 24.31 17.51 -9.14
CA LEU A 220 24.05 16.48 -8.14
C LEU A 220 24.44 15.07 -8.63
N LYS A 221 24.15 14.76 -9.90
CA LYS A 221 24.54 13.48 -10.54
C LYS A 221 26.05 13.19 -10.57
N LYS A 222 26.90 14.17 -10.28
CA LYS A 222 28.36 13.98 -10.20
C LYS A 222 28.80 13.46 -8.83
N LYS A 223 27.93 13.49 -7.82
CA LYS A 223 28.25 13.01 -6.47
C LYS A 223 28.17 11.48 -6.42
N PRO A 224 29.23 10.76 -5.97
CA PRO A 224 29.24 9.30 -5.91
C PRO A 224 28.09 8.71 -5.10
N VAL A 225 27.76 9.30 -3.95
CA VAL A 225 26.65 8.87 -3.08
C VAL A 225 25.30 8.92 -3.80
N ILE A 226 25.06 9.95 -4.61
CA ILE A 226 23.84 10.09 -5.40
C ILE A 226 23.80 9.03 -6.50
N MET A 227 24.94 8.75 -7.15
CA MET A 227 25.00 7.68 -8.15
C MET A 227 24.78 6.29 -7.55
N LYS A 228 25.30 6.02 -6.34
CA LYS A 228 25.02 4.78 -5.60
C LYS A 228 23.52 4.64 -5.31
N ARG A 229 22.86 5.72 -4.90
CA ARG A 229 21.40 5.77 -4.72
C ARG A 229 20.64 5.48 -6.02
N VAL A 230 20.99 6.19 -7.10
CA VAL A 230 20.39 5.99 -8.43
C VAL A 230 20.51 4.53 -8.88
N GLN A 231 21.65 3.87 -8.65
CA GLN A 231 21.84 2.47 -9.05
C GLN A 231 20.84 1.49 -8.40
N TYR A 232 20.57 1.61 -7.10
CA TYR A 232 19.59 0.71 -6.48
C TYR A 232 18.15 1.09 -6.87
N LEU A 233 17.85 2.38 -7.07
CA LEU A 233 16.55 2.83 -7.57
C LEU A 233 16.27 2.29 -8.99
N GLU A 234 17.25 2.36 -9.89
CA GLU A 234 17.18 1.77 -11.23
C GLU A 234 17.06 0.24 -11.17
N THR A 235 17.74 -0.39 -10.22
CA THR A 235 17.63 -1.85 -10.00
C THR A 235 16.21 -2.24 -9.57
N ALA A 236 15.60 -1.48 -8.66
CA ALA A 236 14.22 -1.69 -8.21
C ALA A 236 13.20 -1.50 -9.35
N LEU A 237 13.48 -0.59 -10.28
CA LEU A 237 12.62 -0.28 -11.43
C LEU A 237 12.98 -1.06 -12.70
N ARG A 238 14.00 -1.93 -12.67
CA ARG A 238 14.54 -2.59 -13.88
C ARG A 238 13.47 -3.34 -14.68
N ASN A 239 12.54 -4.00 -13.99
CA ASN A 239 11.51 -4.82 -14.62
C ASN A 239 10.13 -4.13 -14.64
N SER A 240 10.07 -2.82 -14.39
CA SER A 240 8.83 -2.02 -14.37
C SER A 240 8.08 -1.95 -15.71
N LYS A 241 8.72 -2.42 -16.79
CA LYS A 241 8.12 -2.57 -18.12
C LYS A 241 8.21 -4.01 -18.64
N SER A 242 8.49 -4.98 -17.77
CA SER A 242 8.59 -6.37 -18.19
C SER A 242 7.24 -6.90 -18.66
N GLU A 243 7.29 -7.73 -19.70
CA GLU A 243 6.13 -8.49 -20.17
C GLU A 243 5.86 -9.75 -19.33
N ASP A 244 6.81 -10.15 -18.49
CA ASP A 244 6.63 -11.22 -17.53
C ASP A 244 5.97 -10.69 -16.23
N ASN A 245 4.86 -11.34 -15.82
CA ASN A 245 4.08 -10.88 -14.67
C ASN A 245 4.82 -11.03 -13.34
N LYS A 246 5.66 -12.06 -13.22
CA LYS A 246 6.46 -12.27 -12.01
C LYS A 246 7.52 -11.18 -11.91
N GLU A 247 8.28 -10.94 -12.97
CA GLU A 247 9.28 -9.86 -13.01
C GLU A 247 8.67 -8.47 -12.77
N TYR A 248 7.48 -8.21 -13.32
CA TYR A 248 6.76 -6.96 -13.06
C TYR A 248 6.32 -6.84 -11.59
N ALA A 249 5.78 -7.92 -11.01
CA ALA A 249 5.42 -7.97 -9.60
C ALA A 249 6.61 -7.68 -8.67
N GLU A 250 7.81 -8.15 -9.03
CA GLU A 250 9.05 -7.81 -8.30
C GLU A 250 9.32 -6.30 -8.33
N SER A 251 9.10 -5.63 -9.47
CA SER A 251 9.28 -4.17 -9.55
C SER A 251 8.24 -3.40 -8.75
N VAL A 252 6.97 -3.82 -8.78
CA VAL A 252 5.92 -3.26 -7.91
C VAL A 252 6.34 -3.38 -6.45
N LEU A 253 6.85 -4.55 -6.05
CA LEU A 253 7.31 -4.76 -4.68
C LEU A 253 8.44 -3.83 -4.28
N LEU A 254 9.53 -3.81 -5.05
CA LEU A 254 10.72 -3.05 -4.70
C LEU A 254 10.45 -1.54 -4.74
N PHE A 255 9.68 -1.09 -5.71
CA PHE A 255 9.25 0.31 -5.82
C PHE A 255 8.43 0.73 -4.59
N SER A 256 7.37 -0.02 -4.26
CA SER A 256 6.49 0.36 -3.15
C SER A 256 7.15 0.23 -1.78
N LEU A 257 7.97 -0.80 -1.55
CA LEU A 257 8.59 -1.01 -0.22
C LEU A 257 9.76 -0.09 0.03
N PHE A 258 10.62 0.15 -0.95
CA PHE A 258 11.90 0.84 -0.72
C PHE A 258 11.93 2.26 -1.27
N ILE A 259 11.21 2.54 -2.37
CA ILE A 259 11.19 3.88 -2.96
C ILE A 259 10.14 4.74 -2.24
N GLU A 260 8.88 4.32 -2.29
CA GLU A 260 7.75 5.06 -1.71
C GLU A 260 7.82 5.10 -0.17
N HIS A 261 7.99 3.95 0.51
CA HIS A 261 7.92 3.87 1.98
C HIS A 261 9.18 4.32 2.75
N VAL A 262 10.34 4.41 2.08
CA VAL A 262 11.61 4.58 2.80
C VAL A 262 12.51 5.65 2.23
N SER A 263 12.74 5.65 0.91
CA SER A 263 13.79 6.46 0.28
C SER A 263 13.73 7.95 0.64
N LEU A 264 12.53 8.52 0.75
CA LEU A 264 12.34 9.95 1.06
C LEU A 264 12.18 10.28 2.55
N PHE A 265 11.98 9.27 3.39
CA PHE A 265 11.50 9.47 4.75
C PHE A 265 12.57 10.00 5.71
N SER A 266 13.84 9.69 5.49
CA SER A 266 14.92 10.29 6.29
C SER A 266 15.03 11.79 6.03
N GLN A 267 14.84 12.23 4.78
CA GLN A 267 14.87 13.64 4.42
C GLN A 267 13.64 14.39 4.95
N PHE A 268 12.47 13.74 4.91
CA PHE A 268 11.25 14.28 5.52
C PHE A 268 11.43 14.50 7.02
N LEU A 269 11.96 13.50 7.72
CA LEU A 269 12.26 13.57 9.15
C LEU A 269 13.19 14.75 9.45
N ILE A 270 14.26 14.92 8.67
CA ILE A 270 15.23 16.02 8.86
C ILE A 270 14.53 17.38 8.75
N ILE A 271 13.78 17.64 7.70
CA ILE A 271 13.10 18.94 7.51
C ILE A 271 12.08 19.19 8.62
N MET A 272 11.26 18.20 8.96
CA MET A 272 10.25 18.35 10.02
C MET A 272 10.90 18.57 11.39
N ALA A 273 12.06 17.96 11.66
CA ALA A 273 12.78 18.16 12.92
C ALA A 273 13.26 19.60 13.09
N PHE A 274 13.67 20.29 12.02
CA PHE A 274 14.00 21.73 12.09
C PHE A 274 12.80 22.57 12.53
N ASN A 275 11.61 22.27 12.02
CA ASN A 275 10.41 22.98 12.45
C ASN A 275 10.05 22.65 13.91
N LYS A 276 10.07 21.37 14.28
CA LYS A 276 9.78 20.91 15.64
C LYS A 276 10.69 21.53 16.69
N HIS A 277 12.00 21.51 16.46
CA HIS A 277 13.00 21.88 17.47
C HIS A 277 13.44 23.34 17.38
N LYS A 278 13.40 23.96 16.19
CA LYS A 278 13.87 25.34 15.98
C LYS A 278 12.79 26.32 15.52
N ASN A 279 11.56 25.86 15.24
CA ASN A 279 10.44 26.68 14.77
C ASN A 279 10.82 27.48 13.49
N MET A 280 11.58 26.82 12.60
CA MET A 280 12.09 27.33 11.33
C MET A 280 11.59 26.47 10.17
N LEU A 281 11.64 27.02 8.95
CA LEU A 281 11.27 26.28 7.72
C LEU A 281 9.81 25.78 7.73
N LYS A 282 8.89 26.61 8.23
CA LYS A 282 7.48 26.24 8.41
C LYS A 282 6.78 25.90 7.09
N GLY A 283 6.93 26.74 6.08
CA GLY A 283 6.34 26.52 4.76
C GLY A 283 6.86 25.24 4.11
N ILE A 284 8.18 25.02 4.16
CA ILE A 284 8.81 23.81 3.64
C ILE A 284 8.37 22.57 4.45
N SER A 285 8.31 22.68 5.78
CA SER A 285 7.84 21.60 6.65
C SER A 285 6.39 21.20 6.33
N ASN A 286 5.52 22.16 6.01
CA ASN A 286 4.14 21.85 5.63
C ASN A 286 4.06 21.12 4.28
N VAL A 287 4.91 21.50 3.32
CA VAL A 287 5.03 20.78 2.03
C VAL A 287 5.51 19.35 2.27
N VAL A 288 6.56 19.18 3.06
CA VAL A 288 7.11 17.87 3.41
C VAL A 288 6.09 17.00 4.13
N GLU A 289 5.36 17.55 5.09
CA GLU A 289 4.27 16.84 5.77
C GLU A 289 3.20 16.38 4.77
N ALA A 290 2.78 17.26 3.85
CA ALA A 290 1.79 16.93 2.83
C ALA A 290 2.29 15.85 1.85
N THR A 291 3.53 15.94 1.38
CA THR A 291 4.17 14.89 0.56
C THR A 291 4.23 13.57 1.33
N SER A 292 4.71 13.58 2.57
CA SER A 292 4.89 12.35 3.37
C SER A 292 3.57 11.57 3.59
N LYS A 293 2.44 12.28 3.66
CA LYS A 293 1.11 11.66 3.73
C LYS A 293 0.72 10.98 2.42
N GLU A 294 1.03 11.58 1.28
CA GLU A 294 0.76 10.99 -0.04
C GLU A 294 1.68 9.79 -0.32
N GLU A 295 2.98 9.89 -0.03
CA GLU A 295 3.93 8.78 -0.18
C GLU A 295 3.56 7.57 0.72
N GLN A 296 3.03 7.83 1.93
CA GLN A 296 2.49 6.77 2.78
C GLN A 296 1.30 6.04 2.12
N ILE A 297 0.39 6.79 1.49
CA ILE A 297 -0.77 6.23 0.78
C ILE A 297 -0.31 5.43 -0.45
N HIS A 298 0.69 5.92 -1.19
CA HIS A 298 1.26 5.24 -2.35
C HIS A 298 1.88 3.90 -1.96
N GLY A 299 2.69 3.94 -0.93
CA GLY A 299 3.33 2.77 -0.38
C GLY A 299 2.33 1.73 0.15
N ASP A 300 1.31 2.17 0.88
CA ASP A 300 0.26 1.28 1.41
C ASP A 300 -0.51 0.58 0.29
N PHE A 301 -0.83 1.29 -0.80
CA PHE A 301 -1.45 0.70 -1.99
C PHE A 301 -0.57 -0.39 -2.61
N GLY A 302 0.73 -0.11 -2.72
CA GLY A 302 1.70 -1.09 -3.19
C GLY A 302 1.79 -2.35 -2.34
N ILE A 303 1.78 -2.21 -1.01
CA ILE A 303 1.69 -3.34 -0.07
C ILE A 303 0.42 -4.17 -0.36
N GLU A 304 -0.71 -3.52 -0.57
CA GLU A 304 -1.97 -4.23 -0.83
C GLU A 304 -1.97 -4.98 -2.17
N LEU A 305 -1.36 -4.42 -3.21
CA LEU A 305 -1.12 -5.13 -4.48
C LEU A 305 -0.26 -6.38 -4.25
N ILE A 306 0.81 -6.29 -3.46
CA ILE A 306 1.69 -7.43 -3.16
C ILE A 306 0.94 -8.51 -2.39
N LEU A 307 0.08 -8.15 -1.44
CA LEU A 307 -0.74 -9.12 -0.70
C LEU A 307 -1.74 -9.84 -1.61
N ILE A 308 -2.33 -9.12 -2.58
CA ILE A 308 -3.18 -9.73 -3.61
C ILE A 308 -2.36 -10.71 -4.46
N LEU A 309 -1.20 -10.29 -4.95
CA LEU A 309 -0.29 -11.13 -5.74
C LEU A 309 0.16 -12.37 -4.97
N LYS A 310 0.42 -12.26 -3.67
CA LYS A 310 0.79 -13.39 -2.80
C LYS A 310 -0.35 -14.39 -2.63
N ASN A 311 -1.59 -13.92 -2.64
CA ASN A 311 -2.77 -14.77 -2.58
C ASN A 311 -3.07 -15.44 -3.92
N GLU A 312 -2.88 -14.74 -5.04
CA GLU A 312 -3.14 -15.25 -6.39
C GLU A 312 -2.01 -16.16 -6.92
N HIS A 313 -0.76 -15.84 -6.57
CA HIS A 313 0.47 -16.51 -7.01
C HIS A 313 1.40 -16.86 -5.84
N PRO A 314 0.96 -17.69 -4.88
CA PRO A 314 1.79 -18.07 -3.73
C PRO A 314 3.11 -18.76 -4.14
N GLU A 315 3.17 -19.39 -5.31
CA GLU A 315 4.36 -20.03 -5.86
C GLU A 315 5.50 -19.05 -6.22
N TRP A 316 5.21 -17.74 -6.35
CA TRP A 316 6.25 -16.74 -6.59
C TRP A 316 6.99 -16.36 -5.31
N PHE A 317 6.34 -16.49 -4.14
CA PHE A 317 6.84 -16.03 -2.84
C PHE A 317 7.58 -17.15 -2.11
N THR A 318 8.67 -17.62 -2.71
CA THR A 318 9.50 -18.71 -2.17
C THR A 318 10.45 -18.23 -1.06
N PRO A 319 11.05 -19.14 -0.28
CA PRO A 319 12.11 -18.75 0.67
C PRO A 319 13.31 -18.06 0.00
N GLU A 320 13.65 -18.44 -1.23
CA GLU A 320 14.67 -17.76 -2.03
C GLU A 320 14.25 -16.33 -2.38
N TYR A 321 12.98 -16.14 -2.75
CA TYR A 321 12.42 -14.81 -2.99
C TYR A 321 12.51 -13.92 -1.75
N HIS A 322 12.15 -14.43 -0.57
CA HIS A 322 12.29 -13.70 0.69
C HIS A 322 13.75 -13.32 0.97
N SER A 323 14.69 -14.26 0.74
CA SER A 323 16.12 -14.01 0.93
C SER A 323 16.64 -12.91 0.01
N ASN A 324 16.19 -12.88 -1.24
CA ASN A 324 16.54 -11.85 -2.22
C ASN A 324 16.00 -10.47 -1.82
N ILE A 325 14.76 -10.38 -1.33
CA ILE A 325 14.19 -9.12 -0.82
C ILE A 325 15.00 -8.61 0.37
N GLN A 326 15.37 -9.48 1.31
CA GLN A 326 16.16 -9.11 2.47
C GLN A 326 17.54 -8.57 2.05
N GLU A 327 18.16 -9.15 1.02
CA GLU A 327 19.44 -8.66 0.52
C GLU A 327 19.31 -7.29 -0.17
N LEU A 328 18.29 -7.10 -1.01
CA LEU A 328 17.99 -5.80 -1.61
C LEU A 328 17.68 -4.74 -0.55
N CYS A 329 17.02 -5.13 0.54
CA CYS A 329 16.77 -4.27 1.69
C CYS A 329 18.08 -3.80 2.36
N ARG A 330 19.07 -4.70 2.53
CA ARG A 330 20.39 -4.33 3.06
C ARG A 330 21.12 -3.34 2.15
N VAL A 331 21.09 -3.58 0.85
CA VAL A 331 21.72 -2.70 -0.16
C VAL A 331 21.06 -1.32 -0.16
N ALA A 332 19.73 -1.26 -0.12
CA ALA A 332 18.98 -0.01 -0.05
C ALA A 332 19.28 0.76 1.25
N PHE A 333 19.30 0.07 2.39
CA PHE A 333 19.66 0.67 3.67
C PHE A 333 21.08 1.25 3.67
N GLU A 334 22.07 0.52 3.14
CA GLU A 334 23.44 1.02 3.05
C GLU A 334 23.54 2.29 2.20
N ALA A 335 22.83 2.33 1.06
CA ALA A 335 22.79 3.52 0.20
C ALA A 335 22.14 4.73 0.89
N GLU A 336 21.06 4.52 1.65
CA GLU A 336 20.40 5.57 2.42
C GLU A 336 21.24 6.04 3.62
N VAL A 337 22.00 5.16 4.27
CA VAL A 337 22.97 5.55 5.32
C VAL A 337 24.10 6.40 4.73
N ASP A 338 24.63 6.02 3.57
CA ASP A 338 25.64 6.83 2.87
C ASP A 338 25.09 8.21 2.49
N LEU A 339 23.82 8.27 2.07
CA LEU A 339 23.13 9.52 1.77
C LEU A 339 22.97 10.40 3.02
N VAL A 340 22.57 9.82 4.16
CA VAL A 340 22.52 10.52 5.45
C VAL A 340 23.90 11.05 5.83
N ASN A 341 24.97 10.25 5.66
CA ASN A 341 26.34 10.71 5.91
C ASN A 341 26.73 11.89 5.02
N TRP A 342 26.32 11.91 3.75
CA TRP A 342 26.54 13.04 2.86
C TRP A 342 25.70 14.28 3.23
N ILE A 343 24.45 14.09 3.66
CA ILE A 343 23.61 15.20 4.13
C ILE A 343 24.31 15.95 5.26
N PHE A 344 24.92 15.24 6.19
CA PHE A 344 25.65 15.80 7.33
C PHE A 344 27.17 15.92 7.11
N GLU A 345 27.63 16.11 5.86
CA GLU A 345 29.06 16.19 5.53
C GLU A 345 29.80 17.32 6.26
N ASP A 346 29.10 18.41 6.60
CA ASP A 346 29.65 19.57 7.31
C ASP A 346 29.41 19.53 8.83
N GLY A 347 28.75 18.49 9.35
CA GLY A 347 28.47 18.30 10.78
C GLY A 347 27.07 17.77 11.07
N GLU A 348 26.91 17.12 12.24
CA GLU A 348 25.62 16.61 12.71
C GLU A 348 24.78 17.69 13.39
N LEU A 349 23.49 17.40 13.56
CA LEU A 349 22.55 18.25 14.29
C LEU A 349 22.38 17.72 15.71
N ASP A 350 22.61 18.57 16.72
CA ASP A 350 22.49 18.16 18.13
C ASP A 350 21.09 17.60 18.48
N PHE A 351 20.04 18.10 17.81
CA PHE A 351 18.66 17.69 18.04
C PHE A 351 18.19 16.52 17.14
N LEU A 352 19.01 16.10 16.17
CA LEU A 352 18.72 14.93 15.33
C LEU A 352 20.02 14.25 14.89
N PRO A 353 20.70 13.52 15.79
CA PRO A 353 21.94 12.83 15.49
C PRO A 353 21.78 11.71 14.44
N LYS A 354 22.85 11.37 13.72
CA LYS A 354 22.78 10.38 12.62
C LYS A 354 22.39 8.97 13.07
N ASN A 355 22.74 8.58 14.29
CA ASN A 355 22.35 7.28 14.84
C ASN A 355 20.83 7.18 15.02
N VAL A 356 20.16 8.26 15.47
CA VAL A 356 18.69 8.31 15.57
C VAL A 356 18.05 8.12 14.19
N ILE A 357 18.54 8.82 13.17
CA ILE A 357 18.04 8.68 11.78
C ILE A 357 18.29 7.27 11.24
N SER A 358 19.42 6.66 11.58
CA SER A 358 19.76 5.29 11.16
C SER A 358 18.82 4.26 11.78
N GLU A 359 18.49 4.38 13.07
CA GLU A 359 17.52 3.50 13.72
C GLU A 359 16.09 3.71 13.18
N PHE A 360 15.70 4.95 12.90
CA PHE A 360 14.46 5.27 12.20
C PHE A 360 14.37 4.56 10.83
N LEU A 361 15.44 4.61 10.03
CA LEU A 361 15.49 3.91 8.73
C LEU A 361 15.38 2.39 8.89
N LYS A 362 16.12 1.79 9.83
CA LYS A 362 16.04 0.34 10.12
C LYS A 362 14.62 -0.08 10.49
N ASP A 363 13.97 0.69 11.37
CA ASP A 363 12.59 0.40 11.79
C ASP A 363 11.61 0.49 10.61
N ARG A 364 11.73 1.52 9.75
CA ARG A 364 10.90 1.61 8.54
C ARG A 364 11.11 0.42 7.61
N PHE A 365 12.36 0.08 7.28
CA PHE A 365 12.66 -1.09 6.45
C PHE A 365 12.08 -2.38 7.04
N ASN A 366 12.23 -2.59 8.35
CA ASN A 366 11.66 -3.75 9.04
C ASN A 366 10.13 -3.77 8.97
N LYS A 367 9.46 -2.63 9.19
CA LYS A 367 8.00 -2.49 9.06
C LYS A 367 7.55 -2.83 7.64
N SER A 368 8.26 -2.36 6.61
CA SER A 368 8.00 -2.65 5.20
C SER A 368 8.17 -4.15 4.86
N LEU A 369 9.16 -4.83 5.45
CA LEU A 369 9.32 -6.27 5.26
C LEU A 369 8.20 -7.07 5.95
N VAL A 370 7.88 -6.70 7.19
CA VAL A 370 6.84 -7.38 7.98
C VAL A 370 5.45 -7.22 7.34
N SER A 371 5.15 -6.08 6.71
CA SER A 371 3.85 -5.84 6.08
C SER A 371 3.51 -6.81 4.96
N ILE A 372 4.51 -7.39 4.30
CA ILE A 372 4.37 -8.42 3.25
C ILE A 372 4.67 -9.85 3.75
N GLY A 373 4.93 -10.00 5.06
CA GLY A 373 5.24 -11.27 5.71
C GLY A 373 6.66 -11.77 5.45
N VAL A 374 7.62 -10.86 5.25
CA VAL A 374 9.07 -11.16 5.21
C VAL A 374 9.67 -10.85 6.58
N GLU A 375 10.61 -11.68 7.03
CA GLU A 375 11.26 -11.49 8.33
C GLU A 375 12.14 -10.25 8.37
N LYS A 376 12.22 -9.62 9.55
CA LYS A 376 13.05 -8.44 9.81
C LYS A 376 14.53 -8.72 9.49
N VAL A 377 15.24 -7.69 9.06
CA VAL A 377 16.66 -7.77 8.69
C VAL A 377 17.55 -7.07 9.71
N PHE A 378 17.03 -6.04 10.38
CA PHE A 378 17.79 -5.21 11.30
C PHE A 378 17.35 -5.42 12.74
N GLU A 379 18.31 -5.50 13.66
CA GLU A 379 18.04 -5.20 15.06
C GLU A 379 18.01 -3.69 15.26
N VAL A 380 17.05 -3.25 16.08
CA VAL A 380 16.70 -1.84 16.25
C VAL A 380 16.83 -1.45 17.72
N ASP A 381 17.42 -0.28 17.98
CA ASP A 381 17.41 0.31 19.31
C ASP A 381 16.09 1.08 19.54
N GLU A 382 15.17 0.44 20.25
CA GLU A 382 13.84 0.99 20.59
C GLU A 382 13.92 2.32 21.35
N ALA A 383 15.01 2.62 22.07
CA ALA A 383 15.15 3.90 22.73
C ALA A 383 15.38 5.04 21.73
N LEU A 384 16.22 4.81 20.72
CA LEU A 384 16.50 5.79 19.67
C LEU A 384 15.32 5.94 18.70
N VAL A 385 14.60 4.86 18.38
CA VAL A 385 13.39 4.96 17.54
C VAL A 385 12.32 5.84 18.19
N ARG A 386 12.11 5.72 19.50
CA ARG A 386 11.16 6.57 20.24
C ARG A 386 11.44 8.06 20.12
N GLU A 387 12.68 8.47 19.87
CA GLU A 387 13.00 9.89 19.63
C GLU A 387 12.35 10.44 18.33
N THR A 388 11.95 9.55 17.42
CA THR A 388 11.30 9.86 16.15
C THR A 388 9.82 9.51 16.09
N GLU A 389 9.23 8.99 17.17
CA GLU A 389 7.81 8.57 17.21
C GLU A 389 6.85 9.72 16.85
N TRP A 390 7.20 10.95 17.23
CA TRP A 390 6.44 12.15 16.89
C TRP A 390 6.28 12.36 15.38
N PHE A 391 7.19 11.85 14.56
CA PHE A 391 7.10 11.97 13.11
C PHE A 391 6.00 11.08 12.57
N ASP A 392 5.93 9.83 13.06
CA ASP A 392 4.82 8.93 12.76
C ASP A 392 3.50 9.52 13.27
N ASP A 393 3.46 10.16 14.45
CA ASP A 393 2.25 10.84 14.95
C ASP A 393 1.78 11.99 14.05
N GLU A 394 2.66 12.75 13.43
CA GLU A 394 2.25 13.84 12.51
C GLU A 394 1.73 13.30 11.17
N ILE A 395 2.28 12.19 10.69
CA ILE A 395 1.83 11.53 9.45
C ILE A 395 0.54 10.74 9.70
N ILE A 396 0.49 10.00 10.80
CA ILE A 396 -0.55 9.03 11.14
C ILE A 396 -1.65 9.64 12.01
N GLY A 397 -1.42 10.75 12.72
CA GLY A 397 -2.28 11.35 13.76
C GLY A 397 -3.72 11.72 13.35
N THR A 398 -4.09 11.44 12.11
CA THR A 398 -5.48 11.29 11.65
C THR A 398 -6.12 9.92 11.99
N LYS A 399 -5.39 8.93 12.55
CA LYS A 399 -5.90 7.57 12.85
C LYS A 399 -6.74 7.45 14.13
N HIS A 400 -6.56 8.31 15.14
CA HIS A 400 -7.33 8.20 16.39
C HIS A 400 -8.69 8.93 16.42
N GLY A 401 -9.20 9.28 15.25
CA GLY A 401 -10.60 9.64 15.07
C GLY A 401 -10.86 9.83 13.60
N ASP A 402 -11.27 8.74 12.94
CA ASP A 402 -11.61 8.68 11.51
C ASP A 402 -10.64 9.48 10.62
N PHE A 403 -9.80 8.78 9.88
CA PHE A 403 -9.12 9.34 8.69
C PHE A 403 -10.10 10.13 7.78
N PHE A 404 -11.41 9.84 7.91
CA PHE A 404 -12.55 10.44 7.23
C PHE A 404 -13.20 11.67 7.89
N VAL A 405 -12.83 12.12 9.09
CA VAL A 405 -13.59 13.18 9.83
C VAL A 405 -12.82 14.47 10.08
N LYS A 406 -11.50 14.53 9.93
CA LYS A 406 -10.76 15.80 10.12
C LYS A 406 -10.12 16.31 8.83
N ARG A 407 -10.83 17.23 8.17
CA ARG A 407 -10.16 18.29 7.40
C ARG A 407 -9.11 18.92 8.31
N SER A 408 -7.85 18.97 7.87
CA SER A 408 -6.84 19.79 8.53
C SER A 408 -7.40 21.20 8.70
N VAL A 409 -7.50 21.66 9.94
CA VAL A 409 -8.19 22.91 10.32
C VAL A 409 -7.35 24.15 9.94
N ASN A 410 -6.19 23.98 9.31
CA ASN A 410 -5.22 25.06 9.14
C ASN A 410 -5.12 25.69 7.74
N TYR A 411 -5.95 25.32 6.76
CA TYR A 411 -5.84 25.93 5.43
C TYR A 411 -7.20 26.34 4.86
N SER A 412 -7.45 27.64 4.86
CA SER A 412 -8.49 28.24 4.00
C SER A 412 -7.99 28.19 2.56
N LYS A 413 -8.58 27.33 1.73
CA LYS A 413 -8.32 27.28 0.29
C LYS A 413 -8.56 28.69 -0.28
N ARG A 414 -7.52 29.35 -0.80
CA ARG A 414 -7.70 30.57 -1.60
C ARG A 414 -8.37 30.15 -2.90
N THR A 415 -9.69 30.26 -2.97
CA THR A 415 -10.44 30.18 -4.22
C THR A 415 -10.08 31.41 -5.06
N GLN A 416 -9.10 31.26 -5.94
CA GLN A 416 -8.98 32.14 -7.09
C GLN A 416 -9.90 31.56 -8.16
N SER A 417 -10.93 32.32 -8.55
CA SER A 417 -11.84 31.90 -9.61
C SER A 417 -11.09 31.88 -10.94
N ILE A 418 -11.01 30.72 -11.59
CA ILE A 418 -10.53 30.61 -12.96
C ILE A 418 -11.61 31.20 -13.87
N THR A 419 -11.26 32.22 -14.65
CA THR A 419 -12.15 32.84 -15.63
C THR A 419 -11.94 32.24 -17.02
N SER A 420 -12.86 32.50 -17.96
CA SER A 420 -12.69 32.08 -19.36
C SER A 420 -11.39 32.63 -19.96
N ASP A 421 -10.96 33.81 -19.51
CA ASP A 421 -9.78 34.50 -20.03
C ASP A 421 -8.47 33.87 -19.52
N ASP A 422 -8.52 33.01 -18.50
CA ASP A 422 -7.37 32.24 -18.01
C ASP A 422 -7.18 30.92 -18.78
N LEU A 423 -8.17 30.51 -19.58
CA LEU A 423 -8.20 29.23 -20.31
C LEU A 423 -7.99 29.38 -21.83
N PHE A 424 -7.90 30.62 -22.35
CA PHE A 424 -7.79 30.91 -23.79
C PHE A 424 -6.77 31.99 -24.13
#